data_AF-A0A1X2HJN0-F1
#
_entry.id   AF-A0A1X2HJN0-F1
#
_cell.length_a   1.000
_cell.length_b   1.000
_cell.length_c   1.000
_cell.angle_alpha   90.00
_cell.angle_beta   90.00
_cell.angle_gamma   90.00
#
_symmetry.space_group_name_H-M   'P 1'
#
loop_
_entity.id
_entity.type
_entity.pdbx_description
1 polymer ?
#
loop_
_entity_poly.entity_id
_entity_poly.type
_entity_poly.pdbx_seq_one_letter_code
_entity_poly.pdbx_strand_id
1 'polypeptide(L)'
;SLNIFWQDFLKKLNGGEIESSGLKVMPPPFEKRNGPKMTVLDIASLLRQELPKKLLPASWRGPRTWAGDAPAIDTKHDTQVKVTKLQGAVWAKACIQAKKHGVTPHAVLMVSLLKAWAEVYRDERALETVTPINCRHMCEPPVPANEMGNFISTYNPTWRRKEIQKTEFWTLARRYQVLLRADKHEAAKRVFHLDFLTPFPEAYFQFWQDKRKCRMGRSGGLEFSDLGKISLPTHDKSWTVRETYFCQSAHTLLTAMGVNTITAAGAMHVAFCWQRGAL
;
A
#
# COMPACT_ATOMS: atom_id res chain seq x y z
N SER A 1 4.71 13.73 -12.44
CA SER A 1 4.91 13.38 -11.00
C SER A 1 4.05 14.31 -10.15
N LEU A 2 3.35 13.80 -9.13
CA LEU A 2 2.54 14.63 -8.22
C LEU A 2 3.40 15.70 -7.51
N ASN A 3 4.67 15.40 -7.23
CA ASN A 3 5.62 16.36 -6.66
C ASN A 3 5.92 17.51 -7.63
N ILE A 4 6.12 17.23 -8.92
CA ILE A 4 6.29 18.27 -9.96
C ILE A 4 5.02 19.12 -10.06
N PHE A 5 3.85 18.49 -10.12
CA PHE A 5 2.58 19.22 -10.09
C PHE A 5 2.45 20.12 -8.85
N TRP A 6 2.73 19.61 -7.66
CA TRP A 6 2.68 20.40 -6.43
C TRP A 6 3.75 21.49 -6.39
N GLN A 7 4.96 21.23 -6.88
CA GLN A 7 6.00 22.25 -6.98
C GLN A 7 5.64 23.35 -7.97
N ASP A 8 5.13 23.00 -9.15
CA ASP A 8 4.67 23.96 -10.17
C ASP A 8 3.47 24.74 -9.69
N PHE A 9 2.52 24.09 -9.01
CA PHE A 9 1.37 24.72 -8.38
C PHE A 9 1.81 25.69 -7.27
N LEU A 10 2.70 25.28 -6.38
CA LEU A 10 3.25 26.12 -5.32
C LEU A 10 4.10 27.27 -5.90
N LYS A 11 4.85 27.03 -6.97
CA LYS A 11 5.64 28.06 -7.67
C LYS A 11 4.70 29.11 -8.28
N LYS A 12 3.62 28.66 -8.92
CA LYS A 12 2.57 29.52 -9.47
C LYS A 12 1.84 30.32 -8.38
N LEU A 13 1.50 29.69 -7.25
CA LEU A 13 0.90 30.38 -6.11
C LEU A 13 1.81 31.45 -5.51
N ASN A 14 3.14 31.27 -5.59
CA ASN A 14 4.12 32.25 -5.13
C ASN A 14 4.52 33.27 -6.23
N GLY A 15 3.77 33.37 -7.33
CA GLY A 15 4.02 34.34 -8.41
C GLY A 15 5.21 34.02 -9.32
N GLY A 16 5.75 32.80 -9.26
CA GLY A 16 6.84 32.38 -10.15
C GLY A 16 6.33 31.91 -11.52
N GLU A 17 7.08 32.19 -12.57
CA GLU A 17 6.80 31.68 -13.92
C GLU A 17 7.11 30.17 -14.03
N ILE A 18 6.22 29.44 -14.69
CA ILE A 18 6.45 28.03 -15.04
C ILE A 18 7.15 28.03 -16.40
N GLU A 19 8.43 27.70 -16.41
CA GLU A 19 9.14 27.48 -17.67
C GLU A 19 8.53 26.27 -18.40
N SER A 20 8.12 26.47 -19.64
CA SER A 20 7.66 25.37 -20.50
C SER A 20 8.86 24.48 -20.82
N SER A 21 9.11 23.47 -19.99
CA SER A 21 10.16 22.50 -20.32
C SER A 21 9.69 21.69 -21.52
N GLY A 22 10.45 21.74 -22.62
CA GLY A 22 10.24 20.90 -23.80
C GLY A 22 10.15 19.40 -23.45
N LEU A 23 9.79 18.57 -24.43
CA LEU A 23 9.63 17.12 -24.28
C LEU A 23 10.86 16.49 -23.59
N LYS A 24 10.76 16.26 -22.29
CA LYS A 24 11.78 15.55 -21.52
C LYS A 24 11.66 14.07 -21.83
N VAL A 25 12.76 13.47 -22.27
CA VAL A 25 12.89 12.00 -22.39
C VAL A 25 12.52 11.39 -21.04
N MET A 26 11.55 10.47 -21.04
CA MET A 26 11.16 9.80 -19.81
C MET A 26 12.30 8.90 -19.33
N PRO A 27 12.71 9.00 -18.05
CA PRO A 27 13.68 8.09 -17.47
C PRO A 27 13.21 6.62 -17.60
N PRO A 28 14.14 5.65 -17.63
CA PRO A 28 13.78 4.25 -17.78
C PRO A 28 12.91 3.75 -16.61
N PRO A 29 11.97 2.84 -16.87
CA PRO A 29 11.13 2.23 -15.84
C PRO A 29 11.95 1.30 -14.94
N PHE A 30 11.38 0.89 -13.80
CA PHE A 30 12.11 0.16 -12.75
C PHE A 30 12.78 -1.13 -13.26
N GLU A 31 12.09 -1.91 -14.08
CA GLU A 31 12.57 -3.19 -14.63
C GLU A 31 13.80 -3.04 -15.54
N LYS A 32 14.00 -1.85 -16.11
CA LYS A 32 15.19 -1.51 -16.92
C LYS A 32 16.31 -0.88 -16.10
N ARG A 33 16.16 -0.77 -14.78
CA ARG A 33 17.21 -0.28 -13.87
C ARG A 33 17.95 -1.44 -13.20
N ASN A 34 19.08 -1.11 -12.57
CA ASN A 34 19.84 -2.05 -11.76
C ASN A 34 19.21 -2.22 -10.37
N GLY A 35 17.95 -2.66 -10.31
CA GLY A 35 17.30 -3.08 -9.07
C GLY A 35 17.43 -4.59 -8.82
N PRO A 36 16.91 -5.12 -7.69
CA PRO A 36 16.86 -6.55 -7.41
C PRO A 36 16.15 -7.32 -8.53
N LYS A 37 16.84 -8.29 -9.14
CA LYS A 37 16.29 -9.12 -10.22
C LYS A 37 15.86 -10.49 -9.69
N MET A 38 14.96 -11.14 -10.41
CA MET A 38 14.63 -12.54 -10.17
C MET A 38 15.82 -13.44 -10.52
N THR A 39 16.12 -14.38 -9.63
CA THR A 39 17.04 -15.49 -9.87
C THR A 39 16.29 -16.70 -10.44
N VAL A 40 17.02 -17.69 -10.96
CA VAL A 40 16.42 -18.97 -11.41
C VAL A 40 15.65 -19.66 -10.29
N LEU A 41 16.14 -19.56 -9.04
CA LEU A 41 15.46 -20.09 -7.86
C LEU A 41 14.14 -19.36 -7.59
N ASP A 42 14.09 -18.04 -7.80
CA ASP A 42 12.87 -17.25 -7.65
C ASP A 42 11.82 -17.67 -8.68
N ILE A 43 12.24 -17.91 -9.94
CA ILE A 43 11.35 -18.40 -11.00
C ILE A 43 10.82 -19.79 -10.67
N ALA A 44 11.69 -20.71 -10.23
CA ALA A 44 11.27 -22.05 -9.82
C ALA A 44 10.30 -22.01 -8.63
N SER A 45 10.53 -21.12 -7.66
CA SER A 45 9.64 -20.88 -6.53
C SER A 45 8.29 -20.35 -6.98
N LEU A 46 8.26 -19.37 -7.89
CA LEU A 46 7.03 -18.82 -8.46
C LEU A 46 6.20 -19.90 -9.15
N LEU A 47 6.81 -20.69 -10.03
CA LEU A 47 6.14 -21.80 -10.72
C LEU A 47 5.60 -22.84 -9.72
N ARG A 48 6.39 -23.18 -8.69
CA ARG A 48 5.96 -24.10 -7.62
C ARG A 48 4.80 -23.53 -6.80
N GLN A 49 4.67 -22.22 -6.65
CA GLN A 49 3.55 -21.60 -5.94
C GLN A 49 2.29 -21.51 -6.78
N GLU A 50 2.41 -21.33 -8.10
CA GLU A 50 1.27 -21.18 -9.01
C GLU A 50 0.69 -22.52 -9.50
N LEU A 51 1.52 -23.55 -9.72
CA LEU A 51 1.03 -24.88 -10.13
C LEU A 51 -0.02 -25.47 -9.19
N PRO A 52 0.20 -25.50 -7.86
CA PRO A 52 -0.78 -26.03 -6.92
C PRO A 52 -2.06 -25.22 -6.88
N LYS A 53 -2.04 -23.91 -7.19
CA LYS A 53 -3.25 -23.10 -7.29
C LYS A 53 -4.11 -23.47 -8.50
N LYS A 54 -3.54 -24.11 -9.54
CA LYS A 54 -4.33 -24.65 -10.66
C LYS A 54 -4.81 -26.07 -10.39
N LEU A 55 -4.04 -26.87 -9.64
CA LEU A 55 -4.26 -28.31 -9.49
C LEU A 55 -4.94 -28.73 -8.18
N LEU A 56 -4.78 -27.97 -7.09
CA LEU A 56 -5.29 -28.35 -5.77
C LEU A 56 -6.71 -27.81 -5.51
N PRO A 57 -7.55 -28.55 -4.77
CA PRO A 57 -8.86 -28.08 -4.31
C PRO A 57 -8.78 -26.76 -3.55
N ALA A 58 -9.81 -25.91 -3.67
CA ALA A 58 -9.84 -24.60 -3.02
C ALA A 58 -9.66 -24.65 -1.49
N SER A 59 -10.09 -25.73 -0.84
CA SER A 59 -9.92 -25.95 0.60
C SER A 59 -8.46 -26.10 1.05
N TRP A 60 -7.53 -26.36 0.12
CA TRP A 60 -6.10 -26.52 0.39
C TRP A 60 -5.31 -25.23 0.14
N ARG A 61 -5.97 -24.17 -0.34
CA ARG A 61 -5.33 -22.89 -0.76
C ARG A 61 -5.17 -21.87 0.37
N GLY A 62 -5.07 -22.32 1.62
CA GLY A 62 -4.91 -21.46 2.79
C GLY A 62 -6.23 -21.04 3.44
N PRO A 63 -6.18 -20.24 4.53
CA PRO A 63 -7.38 -19.83 5.22
C PRO A 63 -8.21 -18.87 4.36
N ARG A 64 -9.53 -19.04 4.38
CA ARG A 64 -10.45 -18.05 3.81
C ARG A 64 -10.25 -16.70 4.52
N THR A 65 -9.91 -15.67 3.75
CA THR A 65 -9.70 -14.30 4.23
C THR A 65 -10.99 -13.48 4.12
N TRP A 66 -11.12 -12.46 4.97
CA TRP A 66 -12.14 -11.44 4.82
C TRP A 66 -11.82 -10.53 3.63
N ALA A 67 -12.85 -10.19 2.85
CA ALA A 67 -12.73 -9.47 1.58
C ALA A 67 -13.91 -8.49 1.39
N GLY A 68 -14.42 -7.95 2.50
CA GLY A 68 -15.63 -7.13 2.56
C GLY A 68 -16.88 -7.94 2.92
N ASP A 69 -17.95 -7.21 3.22
CA ASP A 69 -19.22 -7.75 3.69
C ASP A 69 -20.19 -8.01 2.54
N ALA A 70 -19.94 -7.37 1.39
CA ALA A 70 -20.66 -7.59 0.15
C ALA A 70 -19.72 -7.81 -1.05
N PRO A 71 -20.17 -8.52 -2.10
CA PRO A 71 -19.44 -8.65 -3.36
C PRO A 71 -19.06 -7.30 -3.99
N ALA A 72 -17.94 -7.27 -4.71
CA ALA A 72 -17.55 -6.13 -5.54
C ALA A 72 -18.53 -5.92 -6.70
N ILE A 73 -18.79 -4.65 -7.00
CA ILE A 73 -19.69 -4.23 -8.09
C ILE A 73 -18.86 -3.58 -9.21
N ASP A 74 -19.09 -3.97 -10.45
CA ASP A 74 -18.32 -3.48 -11.61
C ASP A 74 -19.02 -2.37 -12.38
N THR A 75 -20.34 -2.26 -12.22
CA THR A 75 -21.17 -1.33 -12.99
C THR A 75 -21.03 0.12 -12.52
N LYS A 76 -20.73 0.35 -11.24
CA LYS A 76 -20.56 1.70 -10.68
C LYS A 76 -19.44 1.77 -9.64
N HIS A 77 -18.46 2.63 -9.92
CA HIS A 77 -17.33 2.88 -9.03
C HIS A 77 -17.62 4.01 -8.03
N ASP A 78 -18.58 3.78 -7.13
CA ASP A 78 -18.90 4.72 -6.06
C ASP A 78 -17.96 4.53 -4.87
N THR A 79 -16.96 5.42 -4.73
CA THR A 79 -16.06 5.45 -3.57
C THR A 79 -16.72 6.19 -2.42
N GLN A 80 -16.79 5.55 -1.25
CA GLN A 80 -17.04 6.20 0.03
C GLN A 80 -15.70 6.58 0.67
N VAL A 81 -15.62 7.80 1.18
CA VAL A 81 -14.43 8.29 1.88
C VAL A 81 -14.84 8.81 3.25
N LYS A 82 -14.16 8.33 4.29
CA LYS A 82 -14.25 8.89 5.64
C LYS A 82 -12.88 9.36 6.07
N VAL A 83 -12.77 10.63 6.42
CA VAL A 83 -11.52 11.23 6.88
C VAL A 83 -11.52 11.39 8.39
N THR A 84 -10.35 11.26 9.00
CA THR A 84 -10.12 11.57 10.41
C THR A 84 -8.72 12.14 10.60
N LYS A 85 -8.48 12.73 11.76
CA LYS A 85 -7.23 13.38 12.13
C LYS A 85 -6.88 13.01 13.56
N LEU A 86 -5.68 12.48 13.76
CA LEU A 86 -5.10 12.38 15.08
C LEU A 86 -4.36 13.69 15.38
N GLN A 87 -4.85 14.39 16.39
CA GLN A 87 -4.30 15.66 16.83
C GLN A 87 -2.82 15.54 17.20
N GLY A 88 -2.06 16.63 17.01
CA GLY A 88 -0.60 16.59 17.10
C GLY A 88 -0.04 16.09 18.42
N ALA A 89 -0.65 16.45 19.56
CA ALA A 89 -0.21 15.94 20.87
C ALA A 89 -0.44 14.43 21.02
N VAL A 90 -1.55 13.90 20.52
CA VAL A 90 -1.88 12.47 20.55
C VAL A 90 -0.94 11.71 19.61
N TRP A 91 -0.75 12.23 18.39
CA TRP A 91 0.15 11.62 17.42
C TRP A 91 1.61 11.62 17.88
N ALA A 92 2.08 12.73 18.46
CA ALA A 92 3.41 12.81 19.05
C ALA A 92 3.61 11.78 20.17
N LYS A 93 2.62 11.59 21.05
CA LYS A 93 2.65 10.53 22.07
C LYS A 93 2.74 9.14 21.45
N ALA A 94 1.95 8.87 20.40
CA ALA A 94 2.01 7.58 19.68
C ALA A 94 3.39 7.32 19.07
N CYS A 95 3.99 8.33 18.43
CA CYS A 95 5.35 8.26 17.89
C CYS A 95 6.41 8.00 18.97
N ILE A 96 6.29 8.65 20.13
CA ILE A 96 7.20 8.43 21.27
C ILE A 96 7.08 6.99 21.78
N GLN A 97 5.85 6.48 21.93
CA GLN A 97 5.64 5.10 22.37
C GLN A 97 6.18 4.09 21.34
N ALA A 98 5.93 4.31 20.06
CA ALA A 98 6.49 3.49 18.99
C ALA A 98 8.03 3.40 19.11
N LYS A 99 8.69 4.55 19.29
CA LYS A 99 10.14 4.62 19.48
C LYS A 99 10.61 3.85 20.73
N LYS A 100 9.92 4.01 21.87
CA LYS A 100 10.24 3.29 23.13
C LYS A 100 10.20 1.77 22.97
N HIS A 101 9.31 1.26 22.12
CA HIS A 101 9.18 -0.18 21.85
C HIS A 101 10.00 -0.67 20.65
N GLY A 102 10.82 0.19 20.02
CA GLY A 102 11.68 -0.17 18.90
C GLY A 102 10.94 -0.41 17.58
N VAL A 103 9.76 0.20 17.40
CA VAL A 103 8.91 0.05 16.21
C VAL A 103 8.64 1.38 15.52
N THR A 104 8.27 1.33 14.24
CA THR A 104 7.85 2.51 13.49
C THR A 104 6.38 2.86 13.80
N PRO A 105 5.99 4.15 13.67
CA PRO A 105 4.57 4.54 13.75
C PRO A 105 3.70 3.81 12.72
N HIS A 106 4.24 3.54 11.53
CA HIS A 106 3.58 2.72 10.51
C HIS A 106 3.19 1.32 11.03
N ALA A 107 4.13 0.62 11.69
CA ALA A 107 3.85 -0.70 12.27
C ALA A 107 2.79 -0.64 13.37
N VAL A 108 2.80 0.42 14.18
CA VAL A 108 1.76 0.67 15.20
C VAL A 108 0.39 0.82 14.55
N LEU A 109 0.28 1.64 13.50
CA LEU A 109 -0.98 1.85 12.77
C LEU A 109 -1.51 0.57 12.13
N MET A 110 -0.65 -0.19 11.45
CA MET A 110 -1.04 -1.48 10.87
C MET A 110 -1.59 -2.41 11.95
N VAL A 111 -0.91 -2.55 13.09
CA VAL A 111 -1.38 -3.42 14.18
C VAL A 111 -2.67 -2.90 14.81
N SER A 112 -2.85 -1.58 14.94
CA SER A 112 -4.13 -1.00 15.35
C SER A 112 -5.26 -1.39 14.40
N LEU A 113 -5.03 -1.35 13.08
CA LEU A 113 -6.00 -1.79 12.07
C LEU A 113 -6.29 -3.29 12.18
N LEU A 114 -5.27 -4.13 12.34
CA LEU A 114 -5.43 -5.58 12.52
C LEU A 114 -6.25 -5.91 13.77
N LYS A 115 -5.95 -5.27 14.89
CA LYS A 115 -6.66 -5.45 16.16
C LYS A 115 -8.12 -5.00 16.06
N ALA A 116 -8.36 -3.82 15.48
CA ALA A 116 -9.71 -3.32 15.23
C ALA A 116 -10.52 -4.27 14.32
N TRP A 117 -9.92 -4.74 13.23
CA TRP A 117 -10.56 -5.74 12.37
C TRP A 117 -10.92 -7.02 13.13
N ALA A 118 -10.01 -7.55 13.96
CA ALA A 118 -10.25 -8.78 14.72
C ALA A 118 -11.35 -8.65 15.77
N GLU A 119 -11.62 -7.43 16.23
CA GLU A 119 -12.69 -7.09 17.17
C GLU A 119 -14.06 -6.98 16.48
N VAL A 120 -14.10 -6.34 15.30
CA VAL A 120 -15.31 -6.14 14.50
C VAL A 120 -15.74 -7.44 13.82
N TYR A 121 -14.82 -8.14 13.15
CA TYR A 121 -15.13 -9.33 12.35
C TYR A 121 -14.82 -10.63 13.10
N ARG A 122 -15.64 -10.92 14.11
CA ARG A 122 -15.40 -12.05 15.05
C ARG A 122 -15.54 -13.42 14.39
N ASP A 123 -16.32 -13.54 13.33
CA ASP A 123 -16.55 -14.81 12.64
C ASP A 123 -15.52 -15.08 11.54
N GLU A 124 -14.69 -14.08 11.23
CA GLU A 124 -13.64 -14.22 10.22
C GLU A 124 -12.40 -14.92 10.76
N ARG A 125 -11.78 -15.74 9.90
CA ARG A 125 -10.62 -16.55 10.29
C ARG A 125 -9.31 -15.83 10.05
N ALA A 126 -9.23 -15.03 8.99
CA ALA A 126 -8.00 -14.36 8.57
C ALA A 126 -8.28 -13.09 7.77
N LEU A 127 -7.27 -12.24 7.69
CA LEU A 127 -7.24 -11.01 6.91
C LEU A 127 -5.98 -10.99 6.05
N GLU A 128 -6.13 -10.81 4.74
CA GLU A 128 -5.00 -10.41 3.89
C GLU A 128 -4.88 -8.89 3.92
N THR A 129 -3.68 -8.39 4.25
CA THR A 129 -3.36 -6.98 4.16
C THR A 129 -2.40 -6.70 3.01
N VAL A 130 -2.44 -5.49 2.47
CA VAL A 130 -1.53 -5.01 1.43
C VAL A 130 -0.83 -3.76 1.95
N THR A 131 0.50 -3.71 1.84
CA THR A 131 1.31 -2.54 2.18
C THR A 131 2.18 -2.17 0.98
N PRO A 132 1.92 -1.02 0.32
CA PRO A 132 2.80 -0.52 -0.74
C PRO A 132 4.22 -0.23 -0.21
N ILE A 133 5.24 -0.60 -0.98
CA ILE A 133 6.65 -0.41 -0.68
C ILE A 133 7.29 0.43 -1.78
N ASN A 134 7.92 1.53 -1.40
CA ASN A 134 8.74 2.32 -2.31
C ASN A 134 10.08 1.62 -2.58
N CYS A 135 10.32 1.20 -3.81
CA CYS A 135 11.50 0.47 -4.28
C CYS A 135 12.60 1.37 -4.86
N ARG A 136 12.44 2.71 -4.90
CA ARG A 136 13.44 3.65 -5.47
C ARG A 136 14.84 3.47 -4.88
N HIS A 137 14.90 3.24 -3.57
CA HIS A 137 16.15 3.06 -2.82
C HIS A 137 16.86 1.73 -3.10
N MET A 138 16.23 0.82 -3.84
CA MET A 138 16.79 -0.48 -4.18
C MET A 138 17.42 -0.49 -5.58
N CYS A 139 17.24 0.56 -6.38
CA CYS A 139 17.97 0.70 -7.64
C CYS A 139 19.41 1.14 -7.40
N GLU A 140 20.31 0.81 -8.32
CA GLU A 140 21.69 1.29 -8.35
C GLU A 140 21.97 2.13 -9.61
N PRO A 141 22.17 3.46 -9.47
CA PRO A 141 22.06 4.26 -8.25
C PRO A 141 20.59 4.41 -7.77
N PRO A 142 20.36 4.77 -6.49
CA PRO A 142 19.02 5.02 -5.97
C PRO A 142 18.27 6.07 -6.78
N VAL A 143 17.01 5.81 -7.09
CA VAL A 143 16.20 6.73 -7.89
C VAL A 143 15.80 7.96 -7.06
N PRO A 144 16.05 9.18 -7.54
CA PRO A 144 15.65 10.41 -6.84
C PRO A 144 14.14 10.48 -6.56
N ALA A 145 13.75 11.09 -5.45
CA ALA A 145 12.35 11.20 -5.04
C ALA A 145 11.50 12.10 -5.98
N ASN A 146 12.13 13.00 -6.72
CA ASN A 146 11.48 13.89 -7.68
C ASN A 146 11.32 13.26 -9.07
N GLU A 147 11.96 12.13 -9.34
CA GLU A 147 11.91 11.48 -10.65
C GLU A 147 10.52 10.83 -10.90
N MET A 148 9.98 11.00 -12.10
CA MET A 148 8.70 10.42 -12.47
C MET A 148 8.83 8.94 -12.84
N GLY A 149 7.93 8.11 -12.32
CA GLY A 149 7.83 6.69 -12.65
C GLY A 149 7.12 5.90 -11.56
N ASN A 150 6.77 4.64 -11.85
CA ASN A 150 6.23 3.72 -10.86
C ASN A 150 7.37 2.87 -10.28
N PHE A 151 7.61 3.04 -8.99
CA PHE A 151 8.65 2.35 -8.24
C PHE A 151 8.04 1.71 -6.99
N ILE A 152 6.81 1.23 -7.10
CA ILE A 152 6.04 0.68 -5.99
C ILE A 152 5.86 -0.82 -6.20
N SER A 153 6.23 -1.59 -5.19
CA SER A 153 5.78 -2.97 -5.02
C SER A 153 4.88 -3.07 -3.80
N THR A 154 4.48 -4.26 -3.40
CA THR A 154 3.60 -4.47 -2.24
C THR A 154 4.11 -5.60 -1.35
N TYR A 155 3.78 -5.56 -0.06
CA TYR A 155 3.88 -6.68 0.88
C TYR A 155 2.47 -7.13 1.25
N ASN A 156 2.16 -8.41 1.02
CA ASN A 156 0.79 -8.94 1.08
C ASN A 156 0.63 -10.09 2.10
N PRO A 157 0.85 -9.85 3.41
CA PRO A 157 0.72 -10.92 4.41
C PRO A 157 -0.72 -11.29 4.71
N THR A 158 -0.93 -12.56 5.05
CA THR A 158 -2.17 -13.05 5.65
C THR A 158 -2.01 -13.21 7.16
N TRP A 159 -2.90 -12.56 7.93
CA TRP A 159 -2.93 -12.59 9.39
C TRP A 159 -4.10 -13.42 9.89
N ARG A 160 -3.85 -14.41 10.75
CA ARG A 160 -4.94 -15.20 11.36
C ARG A 160 -5.55 -14.43 12.53
N ARG A 161 -6.87 -14.44 12.67
CA ARG A 161 -7.55 -13.74 13.78
C ARG A 161 -7.06 -14.21 15.15
N LYS A 162 -6.91 -15.53 15.33
CA LYS A 162 -6.40 -16.13 16.57
C LYS A 162 -5.00 -15.62 16.94
N GLU A 163 -4.16 -15.42 15.94
CA GLU A 163 -2.80 -14.89 16.12
C GLU A 163 -2.87 -13.41 16.53
N ILE A 164 -3.63 -12.60 15.79
CA ILE A 164 -3.84 -11.18 16.11
C ILE A 164 -4.33 -11.03 17.56
N GLN A 165 -5.29 -11.84 18.00
CA GLN A 165 -5.87 -11.74 19.34
C GLN A 165 -4.89 -12.17 20.44
N LYS A 166 -4.18 -13.28 20.25
CA LYS A 166 -3.29 -13.85 21.27
C LYS A 166 -1.96 -13.11 21.42
N THR A 167 -1.49 -12.45 20.36
CA THR A 167 -0.21 -11.73 20.41
C THR A 167 -0.41 -10.34 21.03
N GLU A 168 0.44 -9.99 22.00
CA GLU A 168 0.51 -8.65 22.59
C GLU A 168 0.80 -7.59 21.50
N PHE A 169 0.25 -6.38 21.67
CA PHE A 169 0.25 -5.31 20.66
C PHE A 169 1.66 -4.98 20.13
N TRP A 170 2.61 -4.65 21.01
CA TRP A 170 3.96 -4.25 20.63
C TRP A 170 4.76 -5.41 20.05
N THR A 171 4.51 -6.62 20.53
CA THR A 171 5.10 -7.85 20.00
C THR A 171 4.63 -8.09 18.56
N LEU A 172 3.34 -7.91 18.29
CA LEU A 172 2.81 -8.01 16.92
C LEU A 172 3.36 -6.90 16.01
N ALA A 173 3.53 -5.68 16.53
CA ALA A 173 4.08 -4.55 15.77
C ALA A 173 5.55 -4.77 15.39
N ARG A 174 6.36 -5.28 16.32
CA ARG A 174 7.74 -5.69 16.04
C ARG A 174 7.80 -6.76 14.98
N ARG A 175 6.95 -7.80 15.09
CA ARG A 175 6.88 -8.87 14.10
C ARG A 175 6.50 -8.36 12.72
N TYR A 176 5.45 -7.56 12.61
CA TYR A 176 5.04 -6.95 11.34
C TYR A 176 6.19 -6.17 10.70
N GLN A 177 6.86 -5.30 11.47
CA GLN A 177 7.99 -4.52 10.98
C GLN A 177 9.14 -5.40 10.49
N VAL A 178 9.51 -6.45 11.23
CA VAL A 178 10.60 -7.36 10.84
C VAL A 178 10.25 -8.06 9.54
N LEU A 179 9.03 -8.60 9.42
CA LEU A 179 8.59 -9.29 8.21
C LEU A 179 8.52 -8.34 7.01
N LEU A 180 7.97 -7.13 7.18
CA LEU A 180 7.93 -6.12 6.12
C LEU A 180 9.34 -5.76 5.65
N ARG A 181 10.30 -5.57 6.57
CA ARG A 181 11.69 -5.27 6.22
C ARG A 181 12.37 -6.42 5.49
N ALA A 182 12.13 -7.65 5.91
CA ALA A 182 12.68 -8.83 5.25
C ALA A 182 12.10 -9.02 3.84
N ASP A 183 10.82 -8.70 3.63
CA ASP A 183 10.16 -8.88 2.33
C ASP A 183 10.54 -7.81 1.30
N LYS A 184 11.09 -6.66 1.72
CA LYS A 184 11.39 -5.52 0.82
C LYS A 184 12.11 -5.91 -0.47
N HIS A 185 13.17 -6.71 -0.35
CA HIS A 185 13.99 -7.12 -1.48
C HIS A 185 13.23 -8.04 -2.42
N GLU A 186 12.50 -9.03 -1.86
CA GLU A 186 11.68 -9.95 -2.64
C GLU A 186 10.46 -9.27 -3.26
N ALA A 187 9.86 -8.32 -2.56
CA ALA A 187 8.79 -7.47 -3.10
C ALA A 187 9.29 -6.72 -4.34
N ALA A 188 10.48 -6.12 -4.30
CA ALA A 188 11.02 -5.39 -5.46
C ALA A 188 11.18 -6.24 -6.72
N LYS A 189 11.43 -7.55 -6.57
CA LYS A 189 11.52 -8.48 -7.71
C LYS A 189 10.16 -8.80 -8.35
N ARG A 190 9.04 -8.56 -7.66
CA ARG A 190 7.69 -8.97 -8.14
C ARG A 190 7.25 -8.28 -9.42
N VAL A 191 7.84 -7.16 -9.79
CA VAL A 191 7.60 -6.50 -11.09
C VAL A 191 7.96 -7.41 -12.27
N PHE A 192 9.00 -8.24 -12.13
CA PHE A 192 9.40 -9.20 -13.16
C PHE A 192 8.42 -10.38 -13.28
N HIS A 193 7.44 -10.51 -12.39
CA HIS A 193 6.35 -11.49 -12.58
C HIS A 193 5.52 -11.15 -13.83
N LEU A 194 5.50 -9.88 -14.24
CA LEU A 194 4.78 -9.44 -15.44
C LEU A 194 5.39 -10.02 -16.73
N ASP A 195 6.68 -10.36 -16.72
CA ASP A 195 7.37 -10.99 -17.87
C ASP A 195 6.81 -12.38 -18.20
N PHE A 196 6.09 -13.00 -17.26
CA PHE A 196 5.44 -14.31 -17.43
C PHE A 196 3.97 -14.20 -17.85
N LEU A 197 3.43 -12.99 -18.04
CA LEU A 197 2.07 -12.77 -18.50
C LEU A 197 2.05 -12.65 -20.03
N THR A 198 2.03 -13.79 -20.71
CA THR A 198 2.04 -13.86 -22.18
C THR A 198 0.71 -14.41 -22.71
N PRO A 199 0.04 -13.74 -23.68
CA PRO A 199 0.41 -12.46 -24.30
C PRO A 199 0.10 -11.25 -23.42
N PHE A 200 0.95 -10.21 -23.46
CA PHE A 200 0.71 -8.92 -22.81
C PHE A 200 0.21 -7.91 -23.85
N PRO A 201 -0.84 -7.09 -23.56
CA PRO A 201 -1.46 -6.85 -22.25
C PRO A 201 -2.66 -7.75 -21.89
N GLU A 202 -3.11 -8.64 -22.78
CA GLU A 202 -4.36 -9.40 -22.58
C GLU A 202 -4.31 -10.30 -21.34
N ALA A 203 -3.19 -11.01 -21.13
CA ALA A 203 -2.99 -11.85 -19.95
C ALA A 203 -2.96 -11.03 -18.65
N TYR A 204 -2.51 -9.77 -18.71
CA TYR A 204 -2.53 -8.87 -17.56
C TYR A 204 -3.96 -8.45 -17.20
N PHE A 205 -4.78 -8.15 -18.19
CA PHE A 205 -6.21 -7.89 -17.97
C PHE A 205 -6.92 -9.12 -17.41
N GLN A 206 -6.66 -10.31 -17.97
CA GLN A 206 -7.24 -11.56 -17.48
C GLN A 206 -6.79 -11.87 -16.05
N PHE A 207 -5.53 -11.63 -15.69
CA PHE A 207 -5.02 -11.80 -14.33
C PHE A 207 -5.83 -10.99 -13.32
N TRP A 208 -6.19 -9.76 -13.68
CA TRP A 208 -7.03 -8.91 -12.86
C TRP A 208 -8.47 -9.42 -12.81
N GLN A 209 -9.07 -9.74 -13.95
CA GLN A 209 -10.42 -10.33 -13.98
C GLN A 209 -10.54 -11.61 -13.15
N ASP A 210 -9.48 -12.44 -13.12
CA ASP A 210 -9.44 -13.66 -12.33
C ASP A 210 -9.57 -13.41 -10.82
N LYS A 211 -9.29 -12.19 -10.33
CA LYS A 211 -9.57 -11.83 -8.92
C LYS A 211 -11.07 -11.84 -8.59
N ARG A 212 -11.95 -11.79 -9.59
CA ARG A 212 -13.40 -11.99 -9.40
C ARG A 212 -13.75 -13.39 -8.90
N LYS A 213 -12.87 -14.37 -9.13
CA LYS A 213 -13.03 -15.75 -8.62
C LYS A 213 -12.72 -15.85 -7.12
N CYS A 214 -12.10 -14.82 -6.53
CA CYS A 214 -11.86 -14.74 -5.10
C CYS A 214 -13.15 -14.42 -4.33
N ARG A 215 -13.11 -14.60 -3.01
CA ARG A 215 -14.25 -14.28 -2.13
C ARG A 215 -14.65 -12.82 -2.30
N MET A 216 -15.95 -12.56 -2.45
CA MET A 216 -16.50 -11.22 -2.72
C MET A 216 -15.90 -10.52 -3.95
N GLY A 217 -15.24 -11.27 -4.83
CA GLY A 217 -14.61 -10.75 -6.04
C GLY A 217 -13.35 -9.90 -5.82
N ARG A 218 -12.72 -9.97 -4.64
CA ARG A 218 -11.52 -9.19 -4.27
C ARG A 218 -10.38 -10.11 -3.83
N SER A 219 -9.14 -9.73 -4.09
CA SER A 219 -7.98 -10.53 -3.70
C SER A 219 -7.66 -10.46 -2.19
N GLY A 220 -7.99 -9.36 -1.52
CA GLY A 220 -7.67 -9.13 -0.12
C GLY A 220 -8.69 -8.27 0.62
N GLY A 221 -8.42 -8.00 1.89
CA GLY A 221 -9.34 -7.27 2.77
C GLY A 221 -8.94 -5.81 2.94
N LEU A 222 -7.70 -5.56 3.33
CA LEU A 222 -7.24 -4.24 3.78
C LEU A 222 -5.99 -3.80 3.05
N GLU A 223 -5.98 -2.62 2.44
CA GLU A 223 -4.76 -1.95 2.02
C GLU A 223 -4.41 -0.84 3.01
N PHE A 224 -3.15 -0.76 3.43
CA PHE A 224 -2.64 0.34 4.22
C PHE A 224 -1.49 1.03 3.48
N SER A 225 -1.77 2.23 2.98
CA SER A 225 -0.83 3.09 2.26
C SER A 225 -0.44 4.28 3.13
N ASP A 226 0.85 4.44 3.39
CA ASP A 226 1.37 5.47 4.28
C ASP A 226 2.44 6.30 3.57
N LEU A 227 2.17 7.58 3.38
CA LEU A 227 3.14 8.52 2.80
C LEU A 227 4.18 8.99 3.82
N GLY A 228 4.03 8.63 5.10
CA GLY A 228 4.91 9.04 6.16
C GLY A 228 4.81 10.54 6.45
N LYS A 229 5.92 11.15 6.84
CA LYS A 229 5.99 12.57 7.17
C LYS A 229 6.36 13.40 5.94
N ILE A 230 5.51 14.36 5.58
CA ILE A 230 5.86 15.39 4.60
C ILE A 230 6.35 16.63 5.34
N SER A 231 7.57 17.04 5.05
CA SER A 231 8.13 18.32 5.47
C SER A 231 7.76 19.37 4.43
N LEU A 232 6.84 20.27 4.79
CA LEU A 232 6.41 21.36 3.91
C LEU A 232 7.23 22.61 4.26
N PRO A 233 7.89 23.26 3.28
CA PRO A 233 8.66 24.47 3.51
C PRO A 233 7.69 25.65 3.72
N THR A 234 7.21 25.80 4.95
CA THR A 234 6.29 26.89 5.34
C THR A 234 7.00 28.03 6.06
N HIS A 235 8.26 27.87 6.43
CA HIS A 235 9.08 28.97 6.93
C HIS A 235 9.33 29.94 5.76
N ASP A 236 9.08 31.23 5.98
CA ASP A 236 9.22 32.32 5.01
C ASP A 236 8.16 32.39 3.90
N LYS A 237 6.99 31.76 4.09
CA LYS A 237 5.85 31.87 3.16
C LYS A 237 4.65 32.58 3.80
N SER A 238 3.89 33.31 2.98
CA SER A 238 2.64 33.98 3.38
C SER A 238 1.47 33.01 3.65
N TRP A 239 1.66 31.73 3.39
CA TRP A 239 0.68 30.67 3.58
C TRP A 239 1.25 29.57 4.46
N THR A 240 0.37 28.87 5.17
CA THR A 240 0.70 27.67 5.94
C THR A 240 -0.24 26.54 5.55
N VAL A 241 0.30 25.32 5.44
CA VAL A 241 -0.54 24.14 5.26
C VAL A 241 -1.13 23.78 6.61
N ARG A 242 -2.46 23.80 6.70
CA ARG A 242 -3.18 23.39 7.92
C ARG A 242 -3.37 21.88 7.99
N GLU A 243 -3.81 21.29 6.88
CA GLU A 243 -4.17 19.87 6.80
C GLU A 243 -3.82 19.33 5.42
N THR A 244 -3.49 18.05 5.35
CA THR A 244 -3.25 17.35 4.08
C THR A 244 -3.85 15.97 4.20
N TYR A 245 -4.73 15.63 3.26
CA TYR A 245 -5.31 14.31 3.17
C TYR A 245 -4.80 13.62 1.91
N PHE A 246 -4.50 12.33 2.06
CA PHE A 246 -4.18 11.45 0.96
C PHE A 246 -5.29 10.40 0.89
N CYS A 247 -5.82 10.17 -0.30
CA CYS A 247 -6.94 9.26 -0.51
C CYS A 247 -6.79 8.59 -1.88
N GLN A 248 -7.27 7.36 -1.97
CA GLN A 248 -7.36 6.58 -3.20
C GLN A 248 -8.83 6.22 -3.46
N SER A 249 -9.17 5.95 -4.72
CA SER A 249 -10.47 5.38 -5.06
C SER A 249 -10.63 3.99 -4.45
N ALA A 250 -11.87 3.56 -4.24
CA ALA A 250 -12.16 2.20 -3.86
C ALA A 250 -11.60 1.19 -4.88
N HIS A 251 -11.01 0.11 -4.38
CA HIS A 251 -10.59 -0.98 -5.23
C HIS A 251 -11.75 -1.93 -5.50
N THR A 252 -11.92 -2.32 -6.76
CA THR A 252 -12.88 -3.36 -7.11
C THR A 252 -12.24 -4.74 -7.12
N LEU A 253 -10.99 -4.89 -7.55
CA LEU A 253 -10.33 -6.20 -7.71
C LEU A 253 -9.34 -6.55 -6.58
N LEU A 254 -8.86 -5.56 -5.84
CA LEU A 254 -7.80 -5.73 -4.84
C LEU A 254 -8.36 -5.91 -3.43
N THR A 255 -8.61 -4.81 -2.72
CA THR A 255 -8.95 -4.82 -1.29
C THR A 255 -10.34 -4.23 -1.05
N ALA A 256 -11.01 -4.68 0.00
CA ALA A 256 -12.34 -4.16 0.36
C ALA A 256 -12.26 -2.76 0.97
N MET A 257 -11.20 -2.48 1.73
CA MET A 257 -10.95 -1.20 2.38
C MET A 257 -9.52 -0.73 2.12
N GLY A 258 -9.38 0.52 1.69
CA GLY A 258 -8.11 1.24 1.68
C GLY A 258 -8.01 2.17 2.89
N VAL A 259 -6.85 2.21 3.51
CA VAL A 259 -6.51 3.15 4.59
C VAL A 259 -5.28 3.91 4.14
N ASN A 260 -5.41 5.23 4.10
CA ASN A 260 -4.39 6.13 3.59
C ASN A 260 -3.96 7.08 4.69
N THR A 261 -2.66 7.15 4.98
CA THR A 261 -2.13 8.05 6.02
C THR A 261 -1.05 8.99 5.51
N ILE A 262 -1.02 10.16 6.13
CA ILE A 262 0.00 11.17 5.91
C ILE A 262 0.20 11.98 7.19
N THR A 263 1.45 12.18 7.59
CA THR A 263 1.81 13.12 8.66
C THR A 263 2.24 14.44 8.04
N ALA A 264 1.48 15.50 8.32
CA ALA A 264 1.75 16.86 7.86
C ALA A 264 1.29 17.86 8.93
N ALA A 265 1.93 19.03 9.00
CA ALA A 265 1.58 20.09 9.97
C ALA A 265 1.49 19.59 11.43
N GLY A 266 2.36 18.66 11.83
CA GLY A 266 2.40 18.11 13.18
C GLY A 266 1.28 17.13 13.55
N ALA A 267 0.36 16.82 12.64
CA ALA A 267 -0.75 15.88 12.86
C ALA A 267 -0.70 14.71 11.85
N MET A 268 -1.33 13.60 12.21
CA MET A 268 -1.57 12.50 11.28
C MET A 268 -2.99 12.59 10.74
N HIS A 269 -3.12 12.58 9.43
CA HIS A 269 -4.38 12.59 8.71
C HIS A 269 -4.59 11.20 8.11
N VAL A 270 -5.82 10.71 8.20
CA VAL A 270 -6.20 9.37 7.76
C VAL A 270 -7.43 9.47 6.87
N ALA A 271 -7.43 8.77 5.75
CA ALA A 271 -8.62 8.56 4.92
C ALA A 271 -8.90 7.07 4.78
N PHE A 272 -10.11 6.66 5.11
CA PHE A 272 -10.67 5.34 4.86
C PHE A 272 -11.47 5.39 3.57
N CYS A 273 -11.25 4.43 2.68
CA CYS A 273 -11.81 4.41 1.33
C CYS A 273 -12.40 3.02 1.06
N TRP A 274 -13.64 2.92 0.61
CA TRP A 274 -14.26 1.65 0.25
C TRP A 274 -15.35 1.84 -0.80
N GLN A 275 -15.74 0.76 -1.47
CA GLN A 275 -16.85 0.81 -2.42
C GLN A 275 -18.17 0.92 -1.64
N ARG A 276 -19.08 1.78 -2.08
CA ARG A 276 -20.41 1.91 -1.45
C ARG A 276 -21.08 0.54 -1.32
N GLY A 277 -21.50 0.21 -0.09
CA GLY A 277 -22.15 -1.07 0.24
C GLY A 277 -21.19 -2.25 0.48
N ALA A 278 -19.87 -2.05 0.41
CA ALA A 278 -18.91 -3.13 0.63
C ALA A 278 -18.60 -3.40 2.12
N LEU A 279 -18.90 -2.46 3.00
CA LEU A 279 -18.67 -2.44 4.45
C LEU A 279 -19.89 -1.83 5.15
#